data_AF-A0A3N1IMA4-F1
#
_entry.id   AF-A0A3N1IMA4-F1
#
_cell.length_a   1.000
_cell.length_b   1.000
_cell.length_c   1.000
_cell.angle_alpha   90.00
_cell.angle_beta   90.00
_cell.angle_gamma   90.00
#
_symmetry.space_group_name_H-M   'P 1'
#
loop_
_entity.id
_entity.type
_entity.pdbx_description
1 polymer ?
#
loop_
_entity_poly.entity_id
_entity_poly.type
_entity_poly.pdbx_seq_one_letter_code
_entity_poly.pdbx_strand_id
1 'polypeptide(L)'
;MKHLKYCLLLIALTLSGCSLFPSAGPLAGKELAEIDRSIIDGKTTVAELRSIYEDKPIVEPLPEGRTVMNWYRTWSAGFTKDTTVLSVLVENNVAVKHTVLRFRVTTDFSFVSSLTDSDLAKVIVAGQTTRQQIEQKYGQPNDNTWDAQGDRVMLYIYADASRSQYGWIPNVGGLIEGLAGSATTDVTILRIPVDEHGVAKSFQLKTTKFKQGLGLLNASGPEEIK
;
A
#
# COMPACT_ATOMS: atom_id res chain seq x y z
N MET A 1 -10.35 -59.83 4.63
CA MET A 1 -10.58 -58.54 5.34
C MET A 1 -9.29 -57.83 5.81
N LYS A 2 -8.11 -58.08 5.21
CA LYS A 2 -6.87 -57.35 5.55
C LYS A 2 -6.55 -56.19 4.60
N HIS A 3 -7.02 -56.23 3.36
CA HIS A 3 -6.75 -55.20 2.33
C HIS A 3 -7.61 -53.93 2.46
N LEU A 4 -8.77 -54.01 3.12
CA LEU A 4 -9.66 -52.85 3.31
C LEU A 4 -9.11 -51.81 4.29
N LYS A 5 -8.25 -52.24 5.23
CA LYS A 5 -7.65 -51.35 6.24
C LYS A 5 -6.53 -50.46 5.68
N TYR A 6 -5.87 -50.87 4.60
CA TYR A 6 -4.78 -50.09 4.00
C TYR A 6 -5.29 -48.99 3.05
N CYS A 7 -6.43 -49.18 2.39
CA CYS A 7 -7.04 -48.13 1.55
C CYS A 7 -7.55 -46.92 2.35
N LEU A 8 -8.01 -47.13 3.59
CA LEU A 8 -8.51 -46.04 4.45
C LEU A 8 -7.39 -45.13 4.99
N LEU A 9 -6.15 -45.64 5.13
CA LEU A 9 -5.03 -44.84 5.63
C LEU A 9 -4.45 -43.89 4.55
N LEU A 10 -4.50 -44.28 3.28
CA LEU A 10 -4.01 -43.45 2.18
C LEU A 10 -4.94 -42.26 1.85
N ILE A 11 -6.25 -42.40 2.08
CA ILE A 11 -7.23 -41.32 1.85
C ILE A 11 -7.15 -40.24 2.94
N ALA A 12 -6.79 -40.61 4.18
CA ALA A 12 -6.61 -39.64 5.27
C ALA A 12 -5.37 -38.75 5.08
N LEU A 13 -4.31 -39.28 4.46
CA LEU A 13 -3.07 -38.53 4.20
C LEU A 13 -3.17 -37.55 3.02
N THR A 14 -4.12 -37.73 2.10
CA THR A 14 -4.34 -36.81 0.97
C THR A 14 -5.26 -35.64 1.30
N LEU A 15 -6.06 -35.72 2.37
CA LEU A 15 -6.95 -34.64 2.82
C LEU A 15 -6.27 -33.61 3.74
N SER A 16 -5.14 -33.95 4.35
CA SER A 16 -4.32 -33.03 5.16
C SER A 16 -3.33 -32.18 4.34
N GLY A 17 -3.32 -32.32 3.01
CA GLY A 17 -2.35 -31.64 2.13
C GLY A 17 -2.70 -30.20 1.73
N CYS A 18 -3.90 -29.69 2.05
CA CYS A 18 -4.33 -28.36 1.59
C CYS A 18 -3.94 -27.19 2.52
N SER A 19 -3.33 -27.43 3.69
CA SER A 19 -3.06 -26.38 4.69
C SER A 19 -1.62 -25.91 4.81
N LEU A 20 -0.72 -26.30 3.89
CA LEU A 20 0.72 -26.00 4.01
C LEU A 20 1.17 -24.71 3.30
N PHE A 21 0.28 -24.00 2.61
CA PHE A 21 0.60 -22.67 2.13
C PHE A 21 0.28 -21.64 3.22
N PRO A 22 1.20 -20.70 3.52
CA PRO A 22 0.90 -19.62 4.45
C PRO A 22 -0.41 -18.92 4.03
N SER A 23 -1.23 -18.52 4.99
CA SER A 23 -2.41 -17.71 4.69
C SER A 23 -1.95 -16.31 4.26
N ALA A 24 -2.59 -15.74 3.24
CA ALA A 24 -2.30 -14.39 2.76
C ALA A 24 -2.42 -13.30 3.83
N GLY A 25 -3.10 -13.60 4.93
CA GLY A 25 -3.53 -12.63 5.92
C GLY A 25 -4.76 -11.86 5.42
N PRO A 26 -5.50 -11.19 6.30
CA PRO A 26 -6.79 -10.59 5.96
C PRO A 26 -6.68 -9.46 4.93
N LEU A 27 -5.60 -8.69 4.95
CA LEU A 27 -5.44 -7.56 4.02
C LEU A 27 -5.16 -8.00 2.57
N ALA A 28 -4.48 -9.13 2.36
CA ALA A 28 -4.20 -9.64 1.01
C ALA A 28 -5.09 -10.81 0.58
N GLY A 29 -5.71 -11.52 1.52
CA GLY A 29 -6.57 -12.67 1.25
C GLY A 29 -8.04 -12.33 1.01
N LYS A 30 -8.51 -11.15 1.44
CA LYS A 30 -9.90 -10.71 1.26
C LYS A 30 -10.07 -9.89 -0.01
N GLU A 31 -11.30 -9.85 -0.52
CA GLU A 31 -11.69 -8.91 -1.59
C GLU A 31 -11.70 -7.48 -1.06
N LEU A 32 -11.40 -6.49 -1.94
CA LEU A 32 -11.37 -5.08 -1.56
C LEU A 32 -12.69 -4.62 -0.93
N ALA A 33 -13.83 -5.02 -1.51
CA ALA A 33 -15.15 -4.70 -0.98
C ALA A 33 -15.47 -5.38 0.37
N GLU A 34 -14.79 -6.48 0.72
CA GLU A 34 -14.93 -7.07 2.05
C GLU A 34 -14.12 -6.30 3.08
N ILE A 35 -12.89 -5.89 2.74
CA ILE A 35 -12.05 -5.03 3.59
C ILE A 35 -12.78 -3.72 3.88
N ASP A 36 -13.28 -3.06 2.83
CA ASP A 36 -14.03 -1.80 2.91
C ASP A 36 -15.26 -1.92 3.84
N ARG A 37 -16.10 -2.96 3.65
CA ARG A 37 -17.28 -3.18 4.50
C ARG A 37 -16.97 -3.59 5.94
N SER A 38 -15.75 -4.03 6.23
CA SER A 38 -15.36 -4.43 7.59
C SER A 38 -15.05 -3.24 8.50
N ILE A 39 -14.92 -2.05 7.94
CA ILE A 39 -14.59 -0.82 8.65
C ILE A 39 -15.80 0.11 8.53
N ILE A 40 -16.32 0.56 9.67
CA ILE A 40 -17.40 1.53 9.71
C ILE A 40 -16.83 2.83 10.25
N ASP A 41 -16.72 3.81 9.36
CA ASP A 41 -16.27 5.16 9.70
C ASP A 41 -17.13 5.76 10.84
N GLY A 42 -16.46 6.39 11.80
CA GLY A 42 -17.03 6.91 13.04
C GLY A 42 -17.35 5.86 14.10
N LYS A 43 -17.10 4.56 13.86
CA LYS A 43 -17.39 3.48 14.83
C LYS A 43 -16.22 2.55 15.08
N THR A 44 -15.55 2.08 14.04
CA THR A 44 -14.45 1.11 14.18
C THR A 44 -13.28 1.74 14.90
N THR A 45 -12.80 1.08 15.94
CA THR A 45 -11.71 1.54 16.80
C THR A 45 -10.35 1.09 16.29
N VAL A 46 -9.29 1.77 16.70
CA VAL A 46 -7.90 1.36 16.42
C VAL A 46 -7.59 -0.05 16.95
N ALA A 47 -8.16 -0.41 18.11
CA ALA A 47 -7.98 -1.74 18.70
C ALA A 47 -8.57 -2.84 17.83
N GLU A 48 -9.78 -2.62 17.28
CA GLU A 48 -10.41 -3.55 16.33
C GLU A 48 -9.60 -3.66 15.03
N LEU A 49 -9.14 -2.54 14.48
CA LEU A 49 -8.29 -2.54 13.28
C LEU A 49 -7.01 -3.35 13.48
N ARG A 50 -6.31 -3.17 14.60
CA ARG A 50 -5.09 -3.92 14.94
C ARG A 50 -5.37 -5.41 15.17
N SER A 51 -6.53 -5.75 15.74
CA SER A 51 -6.95 -7.14 15.90
C SER A 51 -7.21 -7.83 14.55
N ILE A 52 -7.67 -7.08 13.54
CA ILE A 52 -7.95 -7.63 12.21
C ILE A 52 -6.68 -7.63 11.36
N TYR A 53 -5.98 -6.50 11.25
CA TYR A 53 -4.93 -6.25 10.26
C TYR A 53 -3.50 -6.32 10.80
N GLU A 54 -3.31 -6.85 12.00
CA GLU A 54 -2.03 -6.92 12.72
C GLU A 54 -1.57 -5.56 13.31
N ASP A 55 -0.64 -5.62 14.27
CA ASP A 55 -0.25 -4.47 15.12
C ASP A 55 0.92 -3.62 14.56
N LYS A 56 1.21 -3.72 13.26
CA LYS A 56 2.35 -3.03 12.63
C LYS A 56 1.96 -2.03 11.52
N PRO A 57 1.06 -1.07 11.78
CA PRO A 57 0.81 0.02 10.84
C PRO A 57 1.99 1.00 10.81
N ILE A 58 2.21 1.62 9.66
CA ILE A 58 2.94 2.89 9.60
C ILE A 58 2.01 3.98 10.12
N VAL A 59 2.47 4.75 11.10
CA VAL A 59 1.70 5.84 11.72
C VAL A 59 2.31 7.18 11.35
N GLU A 60 1.50 8.03 10.71
CA GLU A 60 1.86 9.41 10.36
C GLU A 60 1.03 10.37 11.23
N PRO A 61 1.66 11.18 12.10
CA PRO A 61 0.94 12.18 12.87
C PRO A 61 0.48 13.34 11.98
N LEU A 62 -0.76 13.75 12.14
CA LEU A 62 -1.35 14.96 11.53
C LEU A 62 -1.59 16.03 12.62
N PRO A 63 -1.86 17.29 12.24
CA PRO A 63 -2.27 18.32 13.19
C PRO A 63 -3.48 17.92 14.03
N GLU A 64 -3.64 18.59 15.17
CA GLU A 64 -4.84 18.48 16.03
C GLU A 64 -5.05 17.07 16.62
N GLY A 65 -3.99 16.27 16.76
CA GLY A 65 -4.07 14.94 17.36
C GLY A 65 -4.68 13.87 16.45
N ARG A 66 -4.88 14.17 15.17
CA ARG A 66 -5.23 13.17 14.15
C ARG A 66 -4.00 12.37 13.73
N THR A 67 -4.21 11.16 13.26
CA THR A 67 -3.14 10.29 12.75
C THR A 67 -3.63 9.54 11.53
N VAL A 68 -2.74 9.25 10.58
CA VAL A 68 -2.99 8.28 9.52
C VAL A 68 -2.30 6.98 9.88
N MET A 69 -3.04 5.88 9.82
CA MET A 69 -2.53 4.54 10.04
C MET A 69 -2.61 3.78 8.72
N ASN A 70 -1.45 3.35 8.21
CA ASN A 70 -1.33 2.65 6.94
C ASN A 70 -0.87 1.21 7.17
N TRP A 71 -1.64 0.24 6.71
CA TRP A 71 -1.27 -1.17 6.67
C TRP A 71 -0.99 -1.60 5.23
N TYR A 72 0.05 -2.41 5.06
CA TYR A 72 0.47 -2.90 3.76
C TYR A 72 0.66 -4.41 3.81
N ARG A 73 0.09 -5.09 2.83
CA ARG A 73 0.30 -6.54 2.67
C ARG A 73 0.55 -6.89 1.22
N THR A 74 1.72 -7.44 0.96
CA THR A 74 2.04 -8.05 -0.32
C THR A 74 1.79 -9.54 -0.24
N TRP A 75 1.11 -10.09 -1.25
CA TRP A 75 0.90 -11.52 -1.36
C TRP A 75 1.10 -12.00 -2.79
N SER A 76 1.61 -13.22 -2.93
CA SER A 76 1.69 -13.91 -4.21
C SER A 76 0.78 -15.13 -4.21
N ALA A 77 -0.25 -15.11 -5.04
CA ALA A 77 -1.02 -16.31 -5.38
C ALA A 77 -0.57 -16.77 -6.78
N GLY A 78 0.41 -17.68 -6.85
CA GLY A 78 0.97 -18.14 -8.13
C GLY A 78 1.80 -17.06 -8.85
N PHE A 79 1.41 -16.70 -10.08
CA PHE A 79 2.18 -15.80 -10.97
C PHE A 79 1.95 -14.30 -10.73
N THR A 80 0.94 -13.91 -9.95
CA THR A 80 0.62 -12.49 -9.69
C THR A 80 1.03 -12.10 -8.27
N LYS A 81 1.80 -11.01 -8.17
CA LYS A 81 2.15 -10.36 -6.91
C LYS A 81 1.37 -9.06 -6.80
N ASP A 82 0.49 -8.97 -5.83
CA ASP A 82 -0.31 -7.79 -5.56
C ASP A 82 0.03 -7.26 -4.16
N THR A 83 -0.01 -5.94 -4.04
CA THR A 83 0.09 -5.24 -2.76
C THR A 83 -1.24 -4.59 -2.45
N THR A 84 -1.74 -4.80 -1.24
CA THR A 84 -2.91 -4.10 -0.72
C THR A 84 -2.49 -3.09 0.32
N VAL A 85 -3.01 -1.87 0.20
CA VAL A 85 -2.81 -0.76 1.13
C VAL A 85 -4.16 -0.40 1.75
N LEU A 86 -4.23 -0.43 3.07
CA LEU A 86 -5.35 0.14 3.83
C LEU A 86 -4.84 1.39 4.55
N SER A 87 -5.41 2.54 4.22
CA SER A 87 -5.14 3.81 4.89
C SER A 87 -6.35 4.27 5.68
N VAL A 88 -6.16 4.53 6.97
CA VAL A 88 -7.22 4.95 7.89
C VAL A 88 -6.83 6.27 8.55
N LEU A 89 -7.66 7.29 8.39
CA LEU A 89 -7.60 8.52 9.18
C LEU A 89 -8.25 8.25 10.54
N VAL A 90 -7.49 8.49 11.62
CA VAL A 90 -7.89 8.21 12.99
C VAL A 90 -7.94 9.50 13.80
N GLU A 91 -9.00 9.65 14.57
CA GLU A 91 -9.19 10.69 15.56
C GLU A 91 -9.76 10.08 16.84
N ASN A 92 -9.21 10.44 18.00
CA ASN A 92 -9.67 9.93 19.30
C ASN A 92 -9.77 8.37 19.38
N ASN A 93 -8.82 7.66 18.76
CA ASN A 93 -8.78 6.19 18.64
C ASN A 93 -9.91 5.55 17.82
N VAL A 94 -10.60 6.33 16.99
CA VAL A 94 -11.67 5.86 16.10
C VAL A 94 -11.31 6.18 14.65
N ALA A 95 -11.59 5.25 13.73
CA ALA A 95 -11.49 5.47 12.30
C ALA A 95 -12.54 6.50 11.86
N VAL A 96 -12.11 7.61 11.28
CA VAL A 96 -13.00 8.68 10.78
C VAL A 96 -13.24 8.53 9.29
N LYS A 97 -12.21 8.12 8.54
CA LYS A 97 -12.28 7.79 7.12
C LYS A 97 -11.32 6.66 6.81
N HIS A 98 -11.64 5.83 5.83
CA HIS A 98 -10.72 4.82 5.33
C HIS A 98 -10.77 4.68 3.82
N THR A 99 -9.69 4.12 3.26
CA THR A 99 -9.65 3.72 1.86
C THR A 99 -8.76 2.49 1.73
N VAL A 100 -9.14 1.61 0.82
CA VAL A 100 -8.34 0.44 0.45
C VAL A 100 -7.97 0.50 -1.03
N LEU A 101 -6.76 0.10 -1.36
CA LEU A 101 -6.21 0.02 -2.71
C LEU A 101 -5.49 -1.32 -2.87
N ARG A 102 -5.65 -1.95 -4.03
CA ARG A 102 -4.82 -3.08 -4.44
C ARG A 102 -4.21 -2.77 -5.79
N PHE A 103 -2.90 -2.94 -5.90
CA PHE A 103 -2.16 -2.73 -7.13
C PHE A 103 -1.21 -3.88 -7.40
N ARG A 104 -0.93 -4.11 -8.68
CA ARG A 104 0.08 -5.08 -9.10
C ARG A 104 1.46 -4.52 -8.82
N VAL A 105 2.27 -5.30 -8.13
CA VAL A 105 3.67 -5.02 -7.85
C VAL A 105 4.47 -4.74 -9.13
N THR A 106 4.12 -5.41 -10.23
CA THR A 106 4.84 -5.32 -11.51
C THR A 106 4.41 -4.14 -12.39
N THR A 107 3.47 -3.30 -11.94
CA THR A 107 3.06 -2.12 -12.69
C THR A 107 4.22 -1.13 -12.78
N ASP A 108 4.53 -0.67 -13.98
CA ASP A 108 5.57 0.33 -14.20
C ASP A 108 5.06 1.74 -13.90
N PHE A 109 5.70 2.40 -12.92
CA PHE A 109 5.44 3.79 -12.55
C PHE A 109 6.56 4.75 -12.99
N SER A 110 7.49 4.30 -13.84
CA SER A 110 8.61 5.11 -14.34
C SER A 110 8.18 6.42 -15.00
N PHE A 111 6.98 6.46 -15.58
CA PHE A 111 6.40 7.68 -16.16
C PHE A 111 6.38 8.85 -15.17
N VAL A 112 6.20 8.59 -13.87
CA VAL A 112 6.13 9.64 -12.82
C VAL A 112 7.41 10.47 -12.80
N SER A 113 8.57 9.85 -13.02
CA SER A 113 9.87 10.54 -13.06
C SER A 113 10.05 11.47 -14.25
N SER A 114 9.26 11.28 -15.31
CA SER A 114 9.31 12.09 -16.54
C SER A 114 8.29 13.22 -16.57
N LEU A 115 7.36 13.28 -15.60
CA LEU A 115 6.33 14.30 -15.55
C LEU A 115 6.93 15.65 -15.15
N THR A 116 6.31 16.72 -15.65
CA THR A 116 6.57 18.09 -15.23
C THR A 116 5.28 18.72 -14.72
N ASP A 117 5.39 19.80 -13.94
CA ASP A 117 4.21 20.56 -13.49
C ASP A 117 3.36 21.07 -14.67
N SER A 118 4.00 21.40 -15.80
CA SER A 118 3.31 21.81 -17.03
C SER A 118 2.49 20.67 -17.64
N ASP A 119 3.01 19.44 -17.61
CA ASP A 119 2.28 18.28 -18.12
C ASP A 119 1.14 17.87 -17.20
N LEU A 120 1.35 17.98 -15.90
CA LEU A 120 0.33 17.74 -14.89
C LEU A 120 -0.80 18.78 -14.99
N ALA A 121 -0.49 20.07 -15.14
CA ALA A 121 -1.48 21.13 -15.24
C ALA A 121 -2.39 21.03 -16.48
N LYS A 122 -1.96 20.35 -17.55
CA LYS A 122 -2.78 20.08 -18.74
C LYS A 122 -3.85 18.99 -18.48
N VAL A 123 -3.64 18.14 -17.48
CA VAL A 123 -4.49 16.99 -17.18
C VAL A 123 -5.29 17.22 -15.90
N ILE A 124 -4.64 17.74 -14.85
CA ILE A 124 -5.18 17.89 -13.51
C ILE A 124 -5.50 19.36 -13.27
N VAL A 125 -6.74 19.71 -13.58
CA VAL A 125 -7.33 21.01 -13.28
C VAL A 125 -8.07 20.94 -11.95
N ALA A 126 -7.60 21.72 -10.97
CA ALA A 126 -8.19 21.80 -9.64
C ALA A 126 -9.69 22.13 -9.69
N GLY A 127 -10.49 21.40 -8.91
CA GLY A 127 -11.95 21.56 -8.84
C GLY A 127 -12.71 21.06 -10.09
N GLN A 128 -12.03 20.46 -11.07
CA GLN A 128 -12.67 19.96 -12.30
C GLN A 128 -12.31 18.50 -12.59
N THR A 129 -11.04 18.13 -12.44
CA THR A 129 -10.57 16.81 -12.83
C THR A 129 -10.95 15.79 -11.77
N THR A 130 -11.69 14.75 -12.17
CA THR A 130 -12.10 13.66 -11.29
C THR A 130 -10.99 12.63 -11.12
N ARG A 131 -11.03 11.91 -10.00
CA ARG A 131 -10.22 10.72 -9.73
C ARG A 131 -10.29 9.72 -10.87
N GLN A 132 -11.49 9.48 -11.42
CA GLN A 132 -11.65 8.54 -12.53
C GLN A 132 -10.88 8.98 -13.79
N GLN A 133 -10.88 10.28 -14.10
CA GLN A 133 -10.11 10.82 -15.23
C GLN A 133 -8.60 10.72 -15.00
N ILE A 134 -8.15 10.95 -13.77
CA ILE A 134 -6.74 10.76 -13.38
C ILE A 134 -6.35 9.28 -13.56
N GLU A 135 -7.16 8.36 -13.07
CA GLU A 135 -6.92 6.92 -13.17
C GLU A 135 -6.99 6.41 -14.62
N GLN A 136 -7.84 7.00 -15.46
CA GLN A 136 -7.86 6.71 -16.90
C GLN A 136 -6.58 7.16 -17.60
N LYS A 137 -5.98 8.29 -17.17
CA LYS A 137 -4.77 8.84 -17.78
C LYS A 137 -3.50 8.14 -17.31
N TYR A 138 -3.39 7.86 -16.01
CA TYR A 138 -2.15 7.40 -15.37
C TYR A 138 -2.23 5.98 -14.80
N GLY A 139 -3.39 5.32 -14.89
CA GLY A 139 -3.65 4.07 -14.18
C GLY A 139 -4.00 4.29 -12.71
N GLN A 140 -4.26 3.19 -11.99
CA GLN A 140 -4.48 3.25 -10.54
C GLN A 140 -3.19 3.71 -9.83
N PRO A 141 -3.28 4.51 -8.76
CA PRO A 141 -2.12 4.81 -7.92
C PRO A 141 -1.55 3.52 -7.30
N ASN A 142 -0.30 3.57 -6.84
CA ASN A 142 0.32 2.49 -6.06
C ASN A 142 0.38 2.80 -4.56
N ASP A 143 -0.16 3.93 -4.12
CA ASP A 143 -0.33 4.20 -2.71
C ASP A 143 -1.48 5.20 -2.46
N ASN A 144 -1.92 5.32 -1.21
CA ASN A 144 -2.86 6.33 -0.78
C ASN A 144 -2.63 6.73 0.69
N THR A 145 -3.06 7.93 1.04
CA THR A 145 -3.04 8.43 2.43
C THR A 145 -4.16 9.46 2.62
N TRP A 146 -4.18 10.11 3.78
CA TRP A 146 -5.07 11.22 4.11
C TRP A 146 -4.25 12.46 4.45
N ASP A 147 -4.71 13.64 4.04
CA ASP A 147 -4.08 14.90 4.44
C ASP A 147 -4.69 15.49 5.73
N ALA A 148 -4.14 16.62 6.17
CA ALA A 148 -4.61 17.34 7.34
C ALA A 148 -6.04 17.90 7.19
N GLN A 149 -6.59 17.95 5.98
CA GLN A 149 -7.98 18.36 5.73
C GLN A 149 -8.94 17.17 5.74
N GLY A 150 -8.39 15.94 5.86
CA GLY A 150 -9.17 14.72 5.76
C GLY A 150 -9.58 14.40 4.33
N ASP A 151 -8.85 14.94 3.35
CA ASP A 151 -9.01 14.59 1.95
C ASP A 151 -8.17 13.37 1.62
N ARG A 152 -8.68 12.54 0.71
CA ARG A 152 -7.93 11.36 0.24
C ARG A 152 -6.80 11.85 -0.65
N VAL A 153 -5.60 11.34 -0.45
CA VAL A 153 -4.45 11.64 -1.29
C VAL A 153 -4.11 10.42 -2.12
N MET A 154 -4.23 10.55 -3.44
CA MET A 154 -3.69 9.56 -4.39
C MET A 154 -2.19 9.76 -4.52
N LEU A 155 -1.43 8.66 -4.48
CA LEU A 155 0.02 8.69 -4.57
C LEU A 155 0.49 7.79 -5.72
N TYR A 156 1.23 8.38 -6.66
CA TYR A 156 2.00 7.66 -7.66
C TYR A 156 3.48 7.80 -7.29
N ILE A 157 4.10 6.68 -6.95
CA ILE A 157 5.43 6.63 -6.36
C ILE A 157 6.33 5.82 -7.27
N TYR A 158 7.46 6.41 -7.67
CA TYR A 158 8.49 5.75 -8.43
C TYR A 158 9.83 5.91 -7.74
N ALA A 159 10.53 4.79 -7.55
CA ALA A 159 11.90 4.76 -7.04
C ALA A 159 12.80 4.17 -8.13
N ASP A 160 13.84 4.91 -8.55
CA ASP A 160 14.81 4.42 -9.53
C ASP A 160 15.75 3.40 -8.89
N ALA A 161 15.30 2.14 -8.85
CA ALA A 161 16.07 1.03 -8.29
C ALA A 161 17.13 0.46 -9.26
N SER A 162 17.38 1.09 -10.41
CA SER A 162 18.41 0.65 -11.38
C SER A 162 19.82 0.57 -10.77
N ARG A 163 20.03 1.28 -9.65
CA ARG A 163 21.29 1.34 -8.90
C ARG A 163 21.32 0.43 -7.66
N SER A 164 20.22 -0.22 -7.29
CA SER A 164 20.22 -1.17 -6.19
C SER A 164 20.70 -2.55 -6.65
N GLN A 165 21.76 -3.06 -6.02
CA GLN A 165 22.27 -4.41 -6.27
C GLN A 165 21.28 -5.53 -5.88
N TYR A 166 20.21 -5.21 -5.15
CA TYR A 166 19.21 -6.17 -4.67
C TYR A 166 17.88 -6.07 -5.43
N GLY A 167 17.76 -5.11 -6.37
CA GLY A 167 16.50 -4.81 -7.06
C GLY A 167 15.42 -4.30 -6.10
N TRP A 168 14.22 -4.06 -6.64
CA TRP A 168 13.07 -3.74 -5.81
C TRP A 168 12.55 -5.03 -5.16
N ILE A 169 12.75 -5.18 -3.85
CA ILE A 169 12.22 -6.31 -3.08
C ILE A 169 10.86 -5.87 -2.50
N PRO A 170 9.73 -6.38 -3.02
CA PRO A 170 8.45 -6.20 -2.37
C PRO A 170 8.46 -6.96 -1.05
N ASN A 171 8.53 -6.25 0.07
CA ASN A 171 8.19 -6.83 1.36
C ASN A 171 7.18 -5.96 2.12
N VAL A 172 6.48 -6.65 3.00
CA VAL A 172 5.23 -6.28 3.69
C VAL A 172 5.43 -5.03 4.55
N GLY A 173 4.99 -3.86 4.11
CA GLY A 173 5.07 -2.68 4.98
C GLY A 173 4.84 -1.30 4.37
N GLY A 174 4.89 -1.13 3.05
CA GLY A 174 4.61 0.16 2.42
C GLY A 174 5.80 1.10 2.39
N LEU A 175 6.02 1.71 1.23
CA LEU A 175 6.99 2.77 0.91
C LEU A 175 8.49 2.54 1.24
N ILE A 176 8.87 1.60 2.10
CA ILE A 176 10.09 1.73 2.92
C ILE A 176 11.18 0.68 2.64
N GLU A 177 10.88 -0.47 2.03
CA GLU A 177 11.85 -1.59 2.05
C GLU A 177 12.45 -1.96 0.68
N GLY A 178 12.29 -1.10 -0.32
CA GLY A 178 12.80 -1.33 -1.69
C GLY A 178 14.25 -0.90 -1.94
N LEU A 179 14.93 -0.28 -0.96
CA LEU A 179 16.26 0.29 -1.13
C LEU A 179 17.33 -0.55 -0.44
N ALA A 180 17.31 -1.89 -0.59
CA ALA A 180 18.40 -2.68 -0.06
C ALA A 180 19.72 -2.19 -0.68
N GLY A 181 20.71 -1.88 0.17
CA GLY A 181 21.99 -1.31 -0.21
C GLY A 181 22.26 0.08 0.40
N SER A 182 23.52 0.51 0.34
CA SER A 182 23.98 1.82 0.85
C SER A 182 23.75 2.98 -0.14
N ALA A 183 23.12 2.70 -1.29
CA ALA A 183 22.99 3.63 -2.39
C ALA A 183 21.84 4.62 -2.16
N THR A 184 22.13 5.90 -2.42
CA THR A 184 21.10 6.92 -2.51
C THR A 184 20.20 6.63 -3.70
N THR A 185 18.89 6.61 -3.46
CA THR A 185 17.88 6.40 -4.50
C THR A 185 16.97 7.61 -4.59
N ASP A 186 16.71 8.05 -5.82
CA ASP A 186 15.77 9.11 -6.09
C ASP A 186 14.37 8.51 -6.13
N VAL A 187 13.49 9.06 -5.29
CA VAL A 187 12.08 8.69 -5.21
C VAL A 187 11.26 9.89 -5.66
N THR A 188 10.57 9.74 -6.77
CA THR A 188 9.63 10.73 -7.29
C THR A 188 8.21 10.35 -6.86
N ILE A 189 7.53 11.30 -6.22
CA ILE A 189 6.18 11.16 -5.70
C ILE A 189 5.31 12.21 -6.36
N LEU A 190 4.25 11.77 -7.05
CA LEU A 190 3.13 12.61 -7.45
C LEU A 190 2.01 12.41 -6.43
N ARG A 191 1.67 13.49 -5.71
CA ARG A 191 0.58 13.56 -4.74
C ARG A 191 -0.59 14.32 -5.33
N ILE A 192 -1.78 13.75 -5.26
CA ILE A 192 -3.01 14.38 -5.77
C ILE A 192 -4.10 14.23 -4.70
N PRO A 193 -4.31 15.27 -3.86
CA PRO A 193 -5.46 15.32 -2.96
C PRO A 193 -6.76 15.40 -3.76
N VAL A 194 -7.76 14.59 -3.38
CA VAL A 194 -9.12 14.60 -3.92
C VAL A 194 -10.12 14.83 -2.80
N ASP A 195 -11.12 15.65 -3.06
CA ASP A 195 -12.20 15.93 -2.12
C ASP A 195 -13.14 14.72 -1.94
N GLU A 196 -14.18 14.89 -1.11
CA GLU A 196 -15.19 13.85 -0.84
C GLU A 196 -15.99 13.41 -2.08
N HIS A 197 -16.01 14.22 -3.14
CA HIS A 197 -16.64 13.89 -4.42
C HIS A 197 -15.64 13.26 -5.40
N GLY A 198 -14.39 13.06 -4.99
CA GLY A 198 -13.34 12.51 -5.82
C GLY A 198 -12.85 13.50 -6.89
N VAL A 199 -12.93 14.80 -6.63
CA VAL A 199 -12.41 15.85 -7.52
C VAL A 199 -11.05 16.33 -7.01
N ALA A 200 -10.08 16.44 -7.90
CA ALA A 200 -8.72 16.85 -7.57
C ALA A 200 -8.68 18.30 -7.06
N LYS A 201 -8.04 18.52 -5.92
CA LYS A 201 -7.86 19.86 -5.34
C LYS A 201 -6.56 20.52 -5.79
N SER A 202 -5.52 19.74 -5.96
CA SER A 202 -4.19 20.18 -6.38
C SER A 202 -3.36 18.98 -6.83
N PHE A 203 -2.13 19.24 -7.29
CA PHE A 203 -1.11 18.20 -7.43
C PHE A 203 0.22 18.72 -6.87
N GLN A 204 1.08 17.80 -6.44
CA GLN A 204 2.45 18.09 -6.07
C GLN A 204 3.35 16.98 -6.61
N LEU A 205 4.34 17.35 -7.42
CA LEU A 205 5.41 16.46 -7.85
C LEU A 205 6.66 16.78 -7.04
N LYS A 206 7.20 15.82 -6.30
CA LYS A 206 8.45 15.97 -5.54
C LYS A 206 9.37 14.80 -5.83
N THR A 207 10.62 15.09 -6.14
CA THR A 207 11.70 14.09 -6.12
C THR A 207 12.54 14.29 -4.86
N THR A 208 12.66 13.25 -4.07
CA THR A 208 13.41 13.23 -2.81
C THR A 208 14.47 12.14 -2.87
N LYS A 209 15.64 12.40 -2.28
CA LYS A 209 16.70 11.41 -2.16
C LYS A 209 16.56 10.64 -0.86
N PHE A 210 16.48 9.32 -0.94
CA PHE A 210 16.46 8.45 0.23
C PHE A 210 17.75 7.64 0.32
N LYS A 211 18.24 7.43 1.54
CA LYS A 211 19.32 6.49 1.84
C LYS A 211 18.81 5.43 2.80
N GLN A 212 19.08 4.16 2.51
CA GLN A 212 18.83 3.07 3.47
C GLN A 212 20.14 2.67 4.18
N GLY A 213 20.00 2.14 5.40
CA GLY A 213 21.09 1.50 6.14
C GLY A 213 21.44 0.10 5.62
N LEU A 214 22.70 -0.32 5.76
CA LEU A 214 23.13 -1.70 5.46
C LEU A 214 22.64 -2.64 6.56
N GLY A 215 21.72 -3.57 6.29
CA GLY A 215 21.34 -4.57 7.28
C GLY A 215 20.51 -5.73 6.76
N LEU A 216 21.13 -6.92 6.69
CA LEU A 216 20.43 -8.21 6.53
C LEU A 216 19.62 -8.63 7.77
N LEU A 217 19.77 -7.94 8.91
CA LEU A 217 19.07 -8.23 10.18
C LEU A 217 18.81 -6.97 11.05
N ASN A 218 18.97 -5.75 10.50
CA ASN A 218 18.75 -4.48 11.20
C ASN A 218 18.28 -3.42 10.19
N ALA A 219 16.97 -3.43 9.90
CA ALA A 219 16.36 -2.44 9.03
C ALA A 219 15.95 -1.22 9.86
N SER A 220 16.85 -0.25 10.04
CA SER A 220 16.40 1.13 10.24
C SER A 220 15.72 1.57 8.94
N GLY A 221 14.53 2.17 9.03
CA GLY A 221 13.80 2.67 7.85
C GLY A 221 14.64 3.66 7.03
N PRO A 222 14.26 3.92 5.77
CA PRO A 222 14.96 4.86 4.89
C PRO A 222 14.84 6.28 5.47
N GLU A 223 15.94 7.02 5.39
CA GLU A 223 16.01 8.40 5.85
C GLU A 223 16.12 9.34 4.64
N GLU A 224 15.35 10.43 4.66
CA GLU A 224 15.48 11.53 3.69
C GLU A 224 16.84 12.19 3.89
N ILE A 225 17.63 12.26 2.81
CA ILE A 225 18.90 12.99 2.82
C ILE A 225 18.58 14.47 2.60
N LYS A 226 18.84 15.30 3.61
CA LYS A 226 18.73 16.75 3.54
C LYS A 226 19.90 17.39 2.79
#